data_AF-A0A382V5G3-F1
#
_entry.id   AF-A0A382V5G3-F1
#
_cell.length_a   1.000
_cell.length_b   1.000
_cell.length_c   1.000
_cell.angle_alpha   90.00
_cell.angle_beta   90.00
_cell.angle_gamma   90.00
#
_symmetry.space_group_name_H-M   'P 1'
#
loop_
_entity.id
_entity.type
_entity.pdbx_description
1 polymer ?
#
loop_
_entity_poly.entity_id
_entity_poly.type
_entity_poly.pdbx_seq_one_letter_code
_entity_poly.pdbx_strand_id
1 'polypeptide(L)' 'MLDEIYKKVQNEKSQSINLLNDIVNIESFSGSKPNVDNLSKFLSEKCQDLGGKNKFFPQKDFGDNFTSNFYSGDDTV' A
#
# COMPACT_ATOMS: atom_id res chain seq x y z
N MET A 1 -12.13 18.29 15.15
CA MET A 1 -11.45 16.98 15.06
C MET A 1 -12.24 15.96 14.24
N LEU A 2 -13.36 15.38 14.70
CA LEU A 2 -14.14 14.39 13.93
C LEU A 2 -14.68 14.96 12.60
N ASP A 3 -15.21 16.18 12.61
CA ASP A 3 -15.73 16.84 11.40
C ASP A 3 -14.62 17.18 10.38
N GLU A 4 -13.40 17.44 10.85
CA GLU A 4 -12.25 17.72 9.99
C GLU A 4 -11.71 16.45 9.35
N ILE A 5 -11.64 15.36 10.12
CA ILE A 5 -11.30 14.04 9.60
C ILE A 5 -12.35 13.59 8.58
N TYR A 6 -13.64 13.76 8.89
CA TYR A 6 -14.72 13.42 7.97
C TYR A 6 -14.60 14.20 6.65
N LYS A 7 -14.43 15.53 6.71
CA LYS A 7 -14.23 16.37 5.51
C LYS A 7 -13.00 15.94 4.72
N LYS A 8 -11.89 15.64 5.40
CA LYS A 8 -10.67 15.16 4.76
C LYS A 8 -10.90 13.83 4.03
N VAL A 9 -11.54 12.86 4.66
CA VAL A 9 -11.89 11.57 4.04
C VAL A 9 -12.81 11.76 2.82
N GLN A 10 -13.79 12.65 2.88
CA GLN A 10 -14.65 12.95 1.73
C GLN A 10 -13.86 13.57 0.57
N ASN A 11 -12.92 14.48 0.86
CA ASN A 11 -12.06 15.10 -0.15
C ASN A 11 -11.11 14.08 -0.81
N GLU A 12 -10.61 13.10 -0.05
CA GLU A 12 -9.71 12.05 -0.58
C GLU A 12 -10.45 10.88 -1.25
N LYS A 13 -11.79 10.85 -1.20
CA LYS A 13 -12.60 9.72 -1.70
C LYS A 13 -12.24 9.31 -3.13
N SER A 14 -12.07 10.29 -4.03
CA SER A 14 -11.70 10.03 -5.42
C SER A 14 -10.31 9.38 -5.54
N GLN A 15 -9.34 9.80 -4.71
CA GLN A 15 -8.02 9.19 -4.71
C GLN A 15 -8.06 7.75 -4.22
N SER A 16 -8.84 7.47 -3.17
CA SER A 16 -9.06 6.10 -2.68
C SER A 16 -9.70 5.20 -3.73
N ILE A 17 -10.68 5.71 -4.48
CA ILE A 17 -11.31 4.96 -5.58
C ILE A 17 -10.30 4.69 -6.70
N ASN A 18 -9.49 5.68 -7.09
CA ASN A 18 -8.47 5.49 -8.11
C ASN A 18 -7.43 4.45 -7.67
N LEU A 19 -6.97 4.50 -6.41
CA LEU A 19 -6.07 3.50 -5.87
C LEU A 19 -6.66 2.08 -5.93
N LEU A 20 -7.95 1.92 -5.60
CA LEU A 20 -8.63 0.63 -5.70
C LEU A 20 -8.73 0.14 -7.15
N ASN A 21 -9.03 1.04 -8.09
CA ASN A 21 -9.05 0.72 -9.52
C ASN A 21 -7.67 0.29 -10.02
N ASP A 22 -6.61 0.99 -9.60
CA ASP A 22 -5.24 0.63 -9.95
C ASP A 22 -4.89 -0.77 -9.42
N ILE A 23 -5.22 -1.07 -8.16
CA ILE A 23 -4.97 -2.38 -7.54
C ILE A 23 -5.69 -3.51 -8.28
N VAL A 24 -6.97 -3.34 -8.62
CA VAL A 24 -7.77 -4.37 -9.31
C VAL A 24 -7.27 -4.64 -10.74
N ASN A 25 -6.69 -3.63 -11.39
CA ASN A 25 -6.15 -3.77 -12.75
C ASN A 25 -4.72 -4.34 -12.79
N ILE A 26 -4.05 -4.49 -11.64
CA ILE A 26 -2.77 -5.18 -11.57
C ILE A 26 -3.02 -6.68 -11.59
N GLU A 27 -2.46 -7.36 -12.59
CA GLU A 27 -2.51 -8.82 -12.64
C GLU A 27 -1.79 -9.41 -11.41
N SER A 28 -2.54 -10.12 -10.58
CA SER A 28 -2.08 -10.55 -9.25
C SER A 28 -2.29 -12.06 -8.98
N PHE A 29 -2.27 -12.88 -10.04
CA PHE A 29 -2.43 -14.33 -9.90
C PHE A 29 -1.37 -14.90 -8.96
N SER A 30 -1.80 -15.50 -7.84
CA SER A 30 -0.91 -15.97 -6.77
C SER A 30 0.03 -17.10 -7.18
N GLY A 31 -0.28 -17.82 -8.26
CA GLY A 31 0.61 -18.82 -8.86
C GLY A 31 1.69 -18.26 -9.79
N SER A 32 1.71 -16.94 -10.02
CA SER A 32 2.71 -16.25 -10.84
C SER A 32 3.54 -15.31 -9.96
N LYS A 33 4.80 -15.70 -9.71
CA LYS A 33 5.74 -14.85 -8.96
C LYS A 33 5.89 -13.45 -9.57
N PRO A 34 6.03 -13.26 -10.90
CA PRO A 34 6.09 -11.92 -11.49
C PRO A 34 4.86 -11.04 -11.20
N ASN A 35 3.67 -11.64 -11.16
CA ASN A 35 2.42 -10.93 -10.87
C ASN A 35 2.37 -10.48 -9.41
N VAL A 36 2.76 -11.37 -8.49
CA VAL A 36 2.87 -11.04 -7.06
C VAL A 36 3.95 -9.99 -6.81
N ASP A 37 5.10 -10.10 -7.47
CA ASP A 37 6.19 -9.13 -7.33
C ASP A 37 5.77 -7.73 -7.83
N ASN A 38 5.04 -7.65 -8.96
CA ASN A 38 4.51 -6.39 -9.47
C ASN A 38 3.49 -5.73 -8.52
N LEU A 39 2.56 -6.52 -7.96
CA LEU A 39 1.61 -6.02 -6.97
C LEU A 39 2.33 -5.52 -5.71
N SER A 40 3.27 -6.31 -5.19
CA SER A 40 4.07 -5.95 -4.02
C SER A 40 4.88 -4.68 -4.24
N LYS A 41 5.48 -4.51 -5.43
CA LYS A 41 6.19 -3.29 -5.80
C LYS A 41 5.26 -2.08 -5.81
N PHE A 42 4.12 -2.16 -6.50
CA PHE A 42 3.14 -1.07 -6.56
C PHE A 42 2.68 -0.65 -5.16
N LEU A 43 2.28 -1.61 -4.32
CA LEU A 43 1.84 -1.33 -2.96
C LEU A 43 2.96 -0.71 -2.12
N SER A 44 4.20 -1.15 -2.30
CA SER A 44 5.35 -0.59 -1.60
C SER A 44 5.59 0.88 -1.95
N GLU A 45 5.53 1.25 -3.23
CA GLU A 45 5.69 2.63 -3.68
C GLU A 45 4.57 3.51 -3.08
N LYS A 46 3.32 3.05 -3.14
CA LYS A 46 2.18 3.76 -2.54
C LYS A 46 2.31 3.93 -1.02
N CYS A 47 2.76 2.90 -0.31
CA CYS A 47 2.98 3.00 1.12
C CYS A 47 4.11 3.98 1.47
N GLN A 48 5.19 4.00 0.70
CA GLN A 48 6.30 4.95 0.88
C GLN A 48 5.86 6.40 0.64
N ASP A 49 5.09 6.65 -0.41
CA ASP A 49 4.53 7.98 -0.70
C ASP A 49 3.67 8.52 0.46
N LEU A 50 3.04 7.61 1.22
CA LEU A 50 2.23 7.92 2.39
C LEU A 50 3.03 7.97 3.70
N GLY A 51 4.37 7.91 3.64
CA GLY A 51 5.27 7.95 4.80
C GLY A 51 5.49 6.59 5.49
N GLY A 52 5.09 5.50 4.84
CA GLY A 52 5.28 4.14 5.31
C GLY A 52 6.73 3.67 5.20
N LYS A 53 7.20 2.94 6.21
CA LYS A 53 8.51 2.27 6.22
C LYS A 53 8.34 0.81 5.84
N ASN A 54 8.62 0.53 4.57
CA ASN A 54 8.49 -0.79 3.96
C ASN A 54 9.56 -1.77 4.43
N LYS A 55 9.18 -3.04 4.59
CA LYS A 55 10.06 -4.18 4.80
C LYS A 55 9.59 -5.33 3.90
N PHE A 56 10.55 -6.01 3.29
CA PHE A 56 10.33 -7.21 2.51
C PHE A 56 10.96 -8.39 3.25
N PHE A 57 10.20 -9.47 3.41
CA PHE A 57 10.66 -10.70 4.03
C PHE A 57 10.73 -11.80 2.97
N PRO A 58 11.95 -12.28 2.64
CA PRO A 58 12.14 -13.31 1.64
C PRO A 58 11.29 -14.56 1.93
N GLN A 59 10.60 -15.07 0.92
CA GLN A 59 9.88 -16.34 0.97
C GLN A 59 10.48 -17.31 -0.06
N LYS A 60 10.51 -18.60 0.28
CA LYS A 60 11.13 -19.63 -0.57
C LYS A 60 10.22 -20.05 -1.73
N ASP A 61 8.92 -20.13 -1.46
CA ASP A 61 7.93 -20.73 -2.37
C ASP A 61 6.95 -19.69 -2.96
N PHE A 62 6.99 -18.44 -2.47
CA PHE A 62 6.16 -17.31 -2.92
C PHE A 62 7.03 -16.06 -3.12
N GLY A 63 6.45 -15.00 -3.71
CA GLY A 63 7.08 -13.67 -3.69
C GLY A 63 7.30 -13.18 -2.26
N ASP A 64 8.23 -12.23 -2.07
CA ASP A 64 8.57 -11.71 -0.75
C ASP A 64 7.34 -11.12 -0.05
N ASN A 65 7.20 -11.41 1.25
CA ASN A 65 6.13 -10.83 2.04
C ASN A 65 6.41 -9.34 2.26
N PHE A 66 5.46 -8.51 1.89
CA PHE A 66 5.52 -7.07 2.05
C PHE A 66 4.85 -6.64 3.37
N THR A 67 5.47 -5.70 4.09
CA THR A 67 4.86 -5.02 5.24
C THR A 67 5.28 -3.56 5.26
N SER A 68 4.34 -2.64 5.49
CA SER A 68 4.63 -1.22 5.72
C SER A 68 4.19 -0.80 7.11
N ASN A 69 5.09 -0.17 7.86
CA ASN A 69 4.77 0.43 9.15
C ASN A 69 4.53 1.93 8.98
N PHE A 70 3.43 2.42 9.55
CA PHE A 70 3.10 3.84 9.60
C PHE A 70 3.22 4.32 11.05
N TYR A 71 3.97 5.40 11.24
CA TYR A 71 4.20 6.00 12.57
C TYR A 71 3.49 7.36 12.62
N SER A 72 2.98 7.73 13.78
CA SER A 72 2.40 9.05 14.04
C SER A 72 2.86 9.56 15.41
N GLY A 73 2.94 10.87 15.58
CA GLY A 73 3.45 11.49 16.82
C GLY A 73 4.99 11.53 16.86
N ASP A 74 5.58 11.48 18.06
CA ASP A 74 7.03 11.64 18.27
C ASP A 74 7.90 10.55 17.62
N ASP A 75 7.28 9.46 17.12
CA ASP A 75 7.95 8.34 16.46
C ASP A 75 8.10 8.52 14.92
N THR A 76 7.67 9.66 14.35
CA THR A 76 8.00 10.01 12.97
C THR A 76 9.47 10.45 12.85
N VAL A 77 10.36 9.50 12.59
CA VAL A 77 11.76 9.74 12.14
C VAL A 77 11.80 10.11 10.68
#